data_AF-A0AB36D202-F1
#
_entry.id   AF-A0AB36D202-F1
#
_cell.length_a   1.000
_cell.length_b   1.000
_cell.length_c   1.000
_cell.angle_alpha   90.00
_cell.angle_beta   90.00
_cell.angle_gamma   90.00
#
_symmetry.space_group_name_H-M   'P 1'
#
loop_
_entity.id
_entity.type
_entity.pdbx_description
1 polymer ?
#
loop_
_entity_poly.entity_id
_entity_poly.type
_entity_poly.pdbx_seq_one_letter_code
_entity_poly.pdbx_strand_id
1 'polypeptide(L)'
;MNQALSFSLPEDLLDVSNNIEAGVPIDAITCAIARADSVLTLLEDHFESESDRPRLANHVLAAVIWDVRGTLGLIKTLTLHGDATSAPRAKTGGAQ
;
A
#
# COMPACT_ATOMS: atom_id res chain seq x y z
N MET A 1 -4.66 4.28 -27.24
CA MET A 1 -3.23 4.25 -27.61
C MET A 1 -2.54 3.37 -26.58
N ASN A 2 -2.07 2.19 -26.98
CA ASN A 2 -1.40 1.24 -26.09
C ASN A 2 -0.02 1.80 -25.73
N GLN A 3 0.09 2.42 -24.55
CA GLN A 3 1.40 2.62 -23.93
C GLN A 3 1.93 1.23 -23.61
N ALA A 4 2.81 0.71 -24.48
CA ALA A 4 3.57 -0.49 -24.18
C ALA A 4 4.31 -0.21 -22.87
N LEU A 5 3.94 -0.92 -21.81
CA LEU A 5 4.60 -0.82 -20.52
C LEU A 5 6.05 -1.28 -20.71
N SER A 6 6.95 -0.33 -20.93
CA SER A 6 8.39 -0.57 -21.01
C SER A 6 8.89 -0.79 -19.60
N PHE A 7 8.65 -1.98 -19.05
CA PHE A 7 9.24 -2.41 -17.80
C PHE A 7 10.69 -2.84 -18.08
N SER A 8 11.63 -1.92 -17.92
CA SER A 8 13.08 -2.17 -18.04
C SER A 8 13.66 -2.85 -16.81
N LEU A 9 13.00 -2.70 -15.66
CA LEU A 9 13.41 -3.22 -14.37
C LEU A 9 12.20 -3.81 -13.62
N PRO A 10 12.40 -4.81 -12.73
CA PRO A 10 11.31 -5.37 -11.91
C PRO A 10 10.57 -4.31 -11.08
N GLU A 11 11.27 -3.29 -10.62
CA GLU A 11 10.70 -2.14 -9.91
C GLU A 11 9.74 -1.30 -10.76
N ASP A 12 9.88 -1.29 -12.09
CA ASP A 12 8.98 -0.56 -12.98
C ASP A 12 7.55 -1.16 -12.94
N LEU A 13 7.43 -2.44 -12.58
CA LEU A 13 6.14 -3.13 -12.39
C LEU A 13 5.39 -2.64 -11.15
N LEU A 14 6.11 -2.01 -10.22
CA LEU A 14 5.57 -1.42 -9.00
C LEU A 14 5.38 0.10 -9.14
N ASP A 15 5.73 0.68 -10.30
CA ASP A 15 5.59 2.10 -10.54
C ASP A 15 4.13 2.50 -10.79
N VAL A 16 3.76 3.66 -10.28
CA VAL A 16 2.38 4.16 -10.30
C VAL A 16 2.20 4.94 -11.59
N SER A 17 1.23 4.53 -12.42
CA SER A 17 1.00 5.16 -13.72
C SER A 17 0.71 6.66 -13.59
N ASN A 18 1.45 7.49 -14.33
CA ASN A 18 1.28 8.94 -14.38
C ASN A 18 -0.09 9.41 -14.93
N ASN A 19 -0.92 8.51 -15.46
CA ASN A 19 -2.26 8.80 -15.98
C ASN A 19 -3.38 8.43 -15.00
N ILE A 20 -3.05 8.17 -13.74
CA ILE A 20 -4.05 7.81 -12.72
C ILE A 20 -4.88 9.03 -12.34
N GLU A 21 -6.19 8.83 -12.21
CA GLU A 21 -7.14 9.88 -11.82
C GLU A 21 -6.86 10.37 -10.39
N ALA A 22 -7.04 11.67 -10.17
CA ALA A 22 -6.88 12.27 -8.85
C ALA A 22 -7.82 11.60 -7.82
N GLY A 23 -7.28 11.14 -6.69
CA GLY A 23 -8.01 10.42 -5.64
C GLY A 23 -7.75 8.91 -5.59
N VAL A 24 -7.51 8.28 -6.74
CA VAL A 24 -7.16 6.84 -6.81
C VAL A 24 -5.89 6.49 -6.02
N PRO A 25 -4.82 7.32 -5.99
CA PRO A 25 -3.66 7.04 -5.14
C PRO A 25 -3.98 7.08 -3.64
N ILE A 26 -4.91 7.93 -3.20
CA ILE A 26 -5.33 8.04 -1.79
C ILE A 26 -6.14 6.80 -1.39
N ASP A 27 -7.06 6.34 -2.24
CA ASP A 27 -7.82 5.12 -2.00
C ASP A 27 -6.90 3.90 -1.96
N ALA A 28 -5.90 3.84 -2.85
CA ALA A 28 -4.90 2.78 -2.86
C ALA A 28 -4.04 2.77 -1.58
N ILE A 29 -3.63 3.95 -1.07
CA ILE A 29 -2.93 4.07 0.22
C ILE A 29 -3.82 3.59 1.36
N THR A 30 -5.07 4.06 1.42
CA THR A 30 -6.03 3.67 2.46
C THR A 30 -6.26 2.16 2.46
N CYS A 31 -6.43 1.56 1.28
CA CYS A 31 -6.57 0.14 1.09
C CYS A 31 -5.33 -0.64 1.56
N ALA A 32 -4.13 -0.18 1.19
CA ALA A 32 -2.88 -0.81 1.61
C ALA A 32 -2.71 -0.75 3.14
N ILE A 33 -3.05 0.37 3.78
CA ILE A 33 -3.02 0.50 5.24
C ILE A 33 -3.99 -0.49 5.89
N ALA A 34 -5.25 -0.52 5.45
CA ALA A 34 -6.27 -1.41 6.00
C ALA A 34 -5.89 -2.90 5.85
N ARG A 35 -5.24 -3.27 4.75
CA ARG A 35 -4.73 -4.63 4.55
C ARG A 35 -3.59 -4.95 5.53
N ALA A 36 -2.62 -4.06 5.70
CA ALA A 36 -1.54 -4.27 6.67
C ALA A 36 -2.07 -4.42 8.09
N ASP A 37 -3.02 -3.57 8.48
CA ASP A 37 -3.68 -3.59 9.78
C ASP A 37 -4.40 -4.93 10.01
N SER A 38 -5.22 -5.37 9.05
CA SER A 38 -5.93 -6.65 9.12
C SER A 38 -4.99 -7.85 9.33
N VAL A 39 -3.85 -7.87 8.63
CA VAL A 39 -2.86 -8.94 8.76
C VAL A 39 -2.22 -8.94 10.16
N LEU A 40 -1.92 -7.76 10.71
CA LEU A 40 -1.37 -7.63 12.06
C LEU A 40 -2.40 -8.01 13.12
N THR A 41 -3.65 -7.55 13.01
CA THR A 41 -4.73 -7.93 13.94
C THR A 41 -4.95 -9.45 13.99
N LEU A 42 -4.93 -10.13 12.84
CA LEU A 42 -5.05 -11.59 12.79
C LEU A 42 -3.85 -12.29 13.44
N LEU A 43 -2.66 -11.71 13.31
CA LEU A 43 -1.45 -12.23 13.96
C LEU A 43 -1.49 -12.00 15.49
N GLU A 44 -1.97 -10.85 15.93
CA GLU A 44 -2.16 -10.50 17.33
C GLU A 44 -3.17 -11.45 17.99
N ASP A 45 -4.34 -11.69 17.38
CA ASP A 45 -5.32 -12.68 17.88
C ASP A 45 -4.69 -14.07 18.05
N HIS A 46 -3.81 -14.47 17.13
CA HIS A 46 -3.09 -15.75 17.26
C HIS A 46 -2.17 -15.77 18.48
N PHE A 47 -1.51 -14.67 18.81
CA PHE A 47 -0.61 -14.58 19.97
C PHE A 47 -1.35 -14.38 21.30
N GLU A 48 -2.50 -13.72 21.29
CA GLU A 48 -3.30 -13.43 22.48
C GLU A 48 -4.27 -14.57 22.85
N SER A 49 -4.66 -15.39 21.88
CA SER A 49 -5.54 -16.55 22.15
C SER A 49 -4.92 -17.51 23.16
N GLU A 50 -5.72 -17.99 24.12
CA GLU A 50 -5.26 -18.85 25.20
C GLU A 50 -4.50 -20.10 24.71
N SER A 51 -3.65 -20.62 25.60
CA SER A 51 -2.63 -21.68 25.49
C SER A 51 -2.91 -22.92 24.63
N ASP A 52 -4.15 -23.12 24.17
CA ASP A 52 -4.59 -24.27 23.38
C ASP A 52 -4.36 -24.10 21.87
N ARG A 53 -4.03 -22.89 21.38
CA ARG A 53 -3.66 -22.72 19.96
C ARG A 53 -2.18 -23.04 19.72
N PRO A 54 -1.85 -23.98 18.80
CA PRO A 54 -0.46 -24.25 18.46
C PRO A 54 0.19 -23.02 17.82
N ARG A 55 1.43 -22.72 18.21
CA ARG A 55 2.23 -21.63 17.63
C ARG A 55 2.34 -21.78 16.12
N LEU A 56 2.14 -20.69 15.37
CA LEU A 56 2.36 -20.67 13.93
C LEU A 56 3.78 -21.11 13.59
N ALA A 57 3.91 -21.90 12.52
CA ALA A 57 5.20 -22.31 12.02
C ALA A 57 6.04 -21.09 11.60
N ASN A 58 7.37 -21.16 11.78
CA ASN A 58 8.26 -20.03 11.50
C ASN A 58 8.14 -19.49 10.06
N HIS A 59 7.85 -20.37 9.09
CA HIS A 59 7.67 -19.96 7.70
C HIS A 59 6.39 -19.14 7.50
N VAL A 60 5.33 -19.39 8.29
CA VAL A 60 4.08 -18.59 8.27
C VAL A 60 4.35 -17.21 8.86
N LEU A 61 5.03 -17.15 10.01
CA LEU A 61 5.42 -15.87 10.62
C LEU A 61 6.32 -15.05 9.68
N ALA A 62 7.29 -15.71 9.03
CA ALA A 62 8.15 -15.07 8.04
C ALA A 62 7.36 -14.54 6.83
N ALA A 63 6.35 -15.28 6.36
CA ALA A 63 5.47 -14.85 5.28
C ALA A 63 4.65 -13.61 5.66
N VAL A 64 4.07 -13.59 6.86
CA VAL A 64 3.33 -12.43 7.39
C VAL A 64 4.22 -11.19 7.47
N ILE A 65 5.44 -11.33 7.99
CA ILE A 65 6.42 -10.22 8.04
C ILE A 65 6.77 -9.74 6.63
N TRP A 66 6.90 -10.65 5.67
CA TRP A 66 7.17 -10.27 4.27
C TRP A 66 6.00 -9.53 3.64
N ASP A 67 4.77 -9.97 3.91
CA ASP A 67 3.53 -9.38 3.42
C ASP A 67 3.38 -7.93 3.90
N VAL A 68 3.54 -7.70 5.21
CA VAL A 68 3.47 -6.36 5.81
C VAL A 68 4.58 -5.46 5.26
N ARG A 69 5.82 -5.98 5.12
CA ARG A 69 6.92 -5.21 4.53
C ARG A 69 6.65 -4.82 3.07
N GLY A 70 6.08 -5.71 2.27
CA GLY A 70 5.68 -5.40 0.90
C GLY A 70 4.61 -4.30 0.85
N THR A 71 3.64 -4.37 1.76
CA THR A 71 2.56 -3.38 1.87
C THR A 71 3.07 -1.99 2.27
N LEU A 72 4.00 -1.93 3.23
CA LEU A 72 4.70 -0.68 3.59
C LEU A 72 5.50 -0.10 2.41
N GLY A 73 6.12 -0.96 1.59
CA GLY A 73 6.77 -0.55 0.35
C GLY A 73 5.80 0.11 -0.62
N LEU A 74 4.63 -0.51 -0.84
CA LEU A 74 3.58 0.03 -1.71
C LEU A 74 3.05 1.37 -1.20
N ILE A 75 2.77 1.50 0.10
CA ILE A 75 2.34 2.76 0.71
C ILE A 75 3.36 3.86 0.46
N LYS A 76 4.66 3.55 0.65
CA LYS A 76 5.74 4.51 0.40
C LYS A 76 5.77 4.97 -1.06
N THR A 77 5.69 4.04 -2.02
CA THR A 77 5.67 4.38 -3.45
C THR A 77 4.48 5.26 -3.80
N LEU A 78 3.27 4.89 -3.36
CA LEU A 78 2.06 5.68 -3.61
C LEU A 78 2.13 7.07 -2.98
N THR A 79 2.69 7.17 -1.77
CA THR A 79 2.86 8.46 -1.08
C THR A 79 3.85 9.36 -1.80
N LEU A 80 5.01 8.83 -2.23
CA LEU A 80 6.00 9.58 -3.00
C LEU A 80 5.45 10.03 -4.36
N HIS A 81 4.70 9.16 -5.04
CA HIS A 81 3.99 9.53 -6.26
C HIS A 81 2.97 10.64 -6.01
N GLY A 82 2.19 10.53 -4.93
CA GLY A 82 1.24 11.56 -4.50
C GLY A 82 1.91 12.92 -4.24
N ASP A 83 3.04 12.94 -3.53
CA ASP A 83 3.82 14.16 -3.27
C ASP A 83 4.32 14.81 -4.56
N ALA A 84 4.92 14.01 -5.46
CA ALA A 84 5.44 14.49 -6.73
C ALA A 84 4.36 15.00 -7.70
N THR A 85 3.14 14.48 -7.61
CA THR A 85 2.02 14.80 -8.53
C THR A 85 1.01 15.80 -7.96
N SER A 86 1.12 16.14 -6.67
CA SER A 86 0.21 17.09 -6.02
C SER A 86 0.48 18.52 -6.47
N ALA A 87 -0.31 19.02 -7.42
CA ALA A 87 -0.43 20.46 -7.63
C ALA A 87 -1.18 21.10 -6.44
N PRO A 88 -0.79 22.29 -5.94
CA PRO A 88 -1.58 23.01 -4.96
C PRO A 88 -3.00 23.16 -5.49
N ARG A 89 -4.02 22.78 -4.70
CA ARG A 89 -5.43 23.04 -5.07
C ARG A 89 -5.54 24.52 -5.44
N ALA A 90 -5.79 24.81 -6.72
CA ALA A 90 -6.10 26.16 -7.14
C ALA A 90 -7.31 26.61 -6.31
N LYS A 91 -7.12 27.61 -5.45
CA LYS A 91 -8.20 28.27 -4.71
C LYS A 91 -9.13 28.92 -5.73
N THR A 92 -10.02 28.14 -6.31
CA THR A 92 -11.12 28.63 -7.13
C THR A 92 -12.31 28.81 -6.20
N GLY A 93 -12.62 30.07 -5.90
CA GLY A 93 -13.87 30.46 -5.25
C GLY A 93 -13.76 31.08 -3.86
N GLY A 94 -13.11 32.25 -3.76
CA GLY A 94 -13.60 33.29 -2.85
C GLY A 94 -14.48 34.21 -3.69
N ALA A 95 -15.80 34.14 -3.50
CA ALA A 95 -16.75 35.04 -4.15
C ALA A 95 -16.42 36.51 -3.82
N GLN A 96 -16.62 37.37 -4.81
CA GLN A 96 -16.43 38.83 -4.76
C GLN A 96 -17.25 39.50 -3.66
#